data_AF-A0AAX4FGN8-F1
#
_entry.id   AF-A0AAX4FGN8-F1
#
_cell.length_a   1.000
_cell.length_b   1.000
_cell.length_c   1.000
_cell.angle_alpha   90.00
_cell.angle_beta   90.00
_cell.angle_gamma   90.00
#
_symmetry.space_group_name_H-M   'P 1'
#
loop_
_entity.id
_entity.type
_entity.pdbx_description
1 polymer ?
#
loop_
_entity_poly.entity_id
_entity_poly.type
_entity_poly.pdbx_seq_one_letter_code
_entity_poly.pdbx_strand_id
1 'polypeptide(L)'
;MRKSKFTESQIVATLKQVEGGRQVKDVCRELGISEATYYVWKSKYGGMEAADVQRLRDLETEHSKLKRMYAELAMENHALKDVIAKKPVDPTHKRPLLAWLVERHGWSERRACSVVGVARSTARYRRRPDRDEEVIALLSELAERFPERGFGKLFQIIRRRGHVWNHKRVWRVYCLMKLNQRRRSRRRVPTRYPKPLACGDRPNAGWSIDFMSDALWDGRRFRTLNVIDDFSREALAIDVDLNLPAARVIRTLERIAAWRGYPNKLRLDNGPEFVALALAEWAERKGIALDFIEPGRPMQNGFIERFNGSYRRGVLDMHIFRTLSEVREQTEQWLADYNQQIPHDSLGGLTPVEFRDQHQPQTSSFSWH
;
A
#
# COMPACT_ATOMS: atom_id res chain seq x y z
N MET A 1 -46.23 34.66 -41.71
CA MET A 1 -47.27 34.67 -42.78
C MET A 1 -48.35 35.68 -42.42
N ARG A 2 -48.82 36.49 -43.38
CA ARG A 2 -49.99 37.37 -43.16
C ARG A 2 -51.19 36.49 -42.80
N LYS A 3 -51.92 36.83 -41.73
CA LYS A 3 -53.17 36.14 -41.38
C LYS A 3 -54.18 36.37 -42.51
N SER A 4 -54.77 35.29 -43.02
CA SER A 4 -55.87 35.37 -44.00
C SER A 4 -57.00 36.22 -43.42
N LYS A 5 -57.66 37.04 -44.26
CA LYS A 5 -58.87 37.79 -43.88
C LYS A 5 -60.08 36.90 -43.63
N PHE A 6 -60.05 35.65 -44.11
CA PHE A 6 -61.14 34.68 -44.02
C PHE A 6 -60.76 33.53 -43.09
N THR A 7 -61.71 33.12 -42.23
CA THR A 7 -61.57 31.91 -41.43
C THR A 7 -61.75 30.67 -42.31
N GLU A 8 -61.12 29.56 -41.97
CA GLU A 8 -61.24 28.32 -42.76
C GLU A 8 -62.69 27.78 -42.82
N SER A 9 -63.52 28.07 -41.80
CA SER A 9 -64.95 27.76 -41.85
C SER A 9 -65.71 28.65 -42.84
N GLN A 10 -65.34 29.93 -42.97
CA GLN A 10 -65.88 30.82 -44.01
C GLN A 10 -65.43 30.38 -45.41
N ILE A 11 -64.20 29.87 -45.54
CA ILE A 11 -63.67 29.32 -46.79
C ILE A 11 -64.49 28.09 -47.21
N VAL A 12 -64.71 27.12 -46.31
CA VAL A 12 -65.54 25.94 -46.60
C VAL A 12 -67.00 26.31 -46.90
N ALA A 13 -67.58 27.29 -46.19
CA ALA A 13 -68.91 27.79 -46.50
C ALA A 13 -68.99 28.41 -47.90
N THR A 14 -67.95 29.14 -48.32
CA THR A 14 -67.82 29.72 -49.66
C THR A 14 -67.70 28.65 -50.74
N LEU A 15 -66.93 27.58 -50.49
CA LEU A 15 -66.82 26.44 -51.39
C LEU A 15 -68.16 25.73 -51.56
N LYS A 16 -68.90 25.52 -50.47
CA LYS A 16 -70.27 24.93 -50.49
C LYS A 16 -71.27 25.79 -51.26
N GLN A 17 -71.16 27.13 -51.24
CA GLN A 17 -72.02 28.01 -52.03
C GLN A 17 -71.85 27.79 -53.55
N VAL A 18 -70.63 27.52 -54.02
CA VAL A 18 -70.37 27.20 -55.42
C VAL A 18 -70.79 25.76 -55.75
N GLU A 19 -70.56 24.80 -54.85
CA GLU A 19 -71.06 23.41 -54.99
C GLU A 19 -72.60 23.36 -55.03
N GLY A 20 -73.27 24.30 -54.35
CA GLY A 20 -74.72 24.51 -54.39
C GLY A 20 -75.24 25.26 -55.63
N GLY A 21 -74.40 25.53 -56.63
CA GLY A 21 -74.82 26.03 -57.95
C GLY A 21 -74.53 27.51 -58.26
N ARG A 22 -73.87 28.26 -57.37
CA ARG A 22 -73.44 29.64 -57.67
C ARG A 22 -72.22 29.67 -58.59
N GLN A 23 -72.10 30.66 -59.48
CA GLN A 23 -70.89 30.81 -60.32
C GLN A 23 -69.69 31.29 -59.50
N VAL A 24 -68.51 30.71 -59.76
CA VAL A 24 -67.24 31.08 -59.10
C VAL A 24 -66.93 32.58 -59.22
N LYS A 25 -67.22 33.18 -60.38
CA LYS A 25 -66.99 34.61 -60.67
C LYS A 25 -67.75 35.54 -59.73
N ASP A 26 -69.01 35.22 -59.46
CA ASP A 26 -69.89 36.07 -58.64
C ASP A 26 -69.47 36.01 -57.16
N VAL A 27 -69.18 34.80 -56.67
CA VAL A 27 -68.72 34.57 -55.29
C VAL A 27 -67.36 35.23 -55.04
N CYS A 28 -66.45 35.19 -56.01
CA CYS A 28 -65.14 35.86 -55.91
C CYS A 28 -65.28 37.40 -55.88
N ARG A 29 -66.21 37.96 -56.66
CA ARG A 29 -66.49 39.41 -56.69
C ARG A 29 -67.10 39.91 -55.38
N GLU A 30 -68.04 39.16 -54.80
CA GLU A 30 -68.68 39.49 -53.51
C GLU A 30 -67.69 39.49 -52.34
N LEU A 31 -66.81 38.50 -52.29
CA LEU A 31 -65.81 38.38 -51.22
C LEU A 31 -64.54 39.19 -51.48
N GLY A 32 -64.41 39.83 -52.66
CA GLY A 32 -63.23 40.61 -53.03
C GLY A 32 -61.95 39.77 -53.12
N ILE A 33 -62.06 38.52 -53.59
CA ILE A 33 -60.93 37.58 -53.79
C ILE A 33 -60.75 37.28 -55.28
N SER A 34 -59.55 36.84 -55.67
CA SER A 34 -59.30 36.39 -57.05
C SER A 34 -59.77 34.96 -57.29
N GLU A 35 -60.15 34.61 -58.51
CA GLU A 35 -60.49 33.22 -58.88
C GLU A 35 -59.35 32.23 -58.57
N ALA A 36 -58.10 32.65 -58.75
CA ALA A 36 -56.94 31.84 -58.38
C ALA A 36 -56.92 31.50 -56.87
N THR A 37 -57.31 32.45 -56.01
CA THR A 37 -57.43 32.23 -54.56
C THR A 37 -58.52 31.21 -54.24
N TYR A 38 -59.65 31.27 -54.95
CA TYR A 38 -60.74 30.30 -54.83
C TYR A 38 -60.29 28.87 -55.19
N TYR A 39 -59.58 28.69 -56.31
CA TYR A 39 -59.11 27.35 -56.70
C TYR A 39 -58.04 26.80 -55.74
N VAL A 40 -57.19 27.64 -55.16
CA VAL A 40 -56.27 27.25 -54.08
C VAL A 40 -57.05 26.79 -52.84
N TRP A 41 -58.12 27.50 -52.47
CA TRP A 41 -59.01 27.08 -51.38
C TRP A 41 -59.71 25.76 -51.68
N LYS A 42 -60.23 25.58 -52.91
CA LYS A 42 -60.89 24.35 -53.36
C LYS A 42 -59.93 23.16 -53.32
N SER A 43 -58.66 23.34 -53.71
CA SER A 43 -57.65 22.27 -53.63
C SER A 43 -57.32 21.88 -52.19
N LYS A 44 -57.40 22.81 -51.23
CA LYS A 44 -56.97 22.58 -49.84
C LYS A 44 -58.11 22.14 -48.91
N TYR A 45 -59.32 22.65 -49.15
CA TYR A 45 -60.49 22.46 -48.28
C TYR A 45 -61.71 21.88 -49.02
N GLY A 46 -61.60 21.58 -50.32
CA GLY A 46 -62.67 20.96 -51.10
C GLY A 46 -63.00 19.56 -50.59
N GLY A 47 -64.30 19.26 -50.45
CA GLY A 47 -64.79 18.01 -49.89
C GLY A 47 -64.74 17.91 -48.35
N MET A 48 -64.28 18.95 -47.64
CA MET A 48 -64.33 19.00 -46.18
C MET A 48 -65.62 19.63 -45.67
N GLU A 49 -66.15 19.11 -44.56
CA GLU A 49 -67.22 19.76 -43.82
C GLU A 49 -66.68 20.79 -42.82
N ALA A 50 -67.54 21.69 -42.35
CA ALA A 50 -67.16 22.62 -41.28
C ALA A 50 -66.71 21.87 -40.00
N ALA A 51 -67.27 20.68 -39.74
CA ALA A 51 -66.87 19.80 -38.65
C ALA A 51 -65.44 19.24 -38.82
N ASP A 52 -65.02 18.92 -40.05
CA ASP A 52 -63.67 18.43 -40.34
C ASP A 52 -62.63 19.53 -40.14
N VAL A 53 -62.94 20.76 -40.56
CA VAL A 53 -62.08 21.93 -40.31
C VAL A 53 -61.93 22.21 -38.83
N GLN A 54 -63.02 22.08 -38.06
CA GLN A 54 -62.97 22.25 -36.60
C GLN A 54 -62.10 21.16 -35.95
N ARG A 55 -62.29 19.89 -36.32
CA ARG A 55 -61.49 18.77 -35.82
C ARG A 55 -59.99 18.92 -36.13
N LEU A 56 -59.64 19.39 -37.32
CA LEU A 56 -58.25 19.66 -37.69
C LEU A 56 -57.62 20.74 -36.81
N ARG A 57 -58.34 21.83 -36.53
CA ARG A 57 -57.86 22.88 -35.61
C ARG A 57 -57.69 22.39 -34.19
N ASP A 58 -58.62 21.57 -33.71
CA ASP A 58 -58.55 21.00 -32.36
C ASP A 58 -57.33 20.08 -32.25
N LEU A 59 -57.09 19.21 -33.25
CA LEU A 59 -55.90 18.38 -33.33
C LEU A 59 -54.60 19.18 -33.45
N GLU A 60 -54.58 20.27 -34.23
CA GLU A 60 -53.42 21.17 -34.31
C GLU A 60 -53.12 21.84 -32.97
N THR A 61 -54.17 22.22 -32.25
CA THR A 61 -54.08 22.82 -30.91
C THR A 61 -53.56 21.79 -29.90
N GLU A 62 -54.09 20.57 -29.90
CA GLU A 62 -53.62 19.47 -29.06
C GLU A 62 -52.18 19.09 -29.38
N HIS A 63 -51.82 18.98 -30.65
CA HIS A 63 -50.45 18.69 -31.07
C HIS A 63 -49.47 19.79 -30.65
N SER A 64 -49.90 21.06 -30.74
CA SER A 64 -49.11 22.20 -30.23
C SER A 64 -48.92 22.13 -28.72
N LYS A 65 -49.96 21.76 -27.96
CA LYS A 65 -49.88 21.53 -26.51
C LYS A 65 -48.96 20.36 -26.17
N LEU A 66 -49.09 19.21 -26.85
CA LEU A 66 -48.24 18.04 -26.66
C LEU A 66 -46.78 18.34 -26.95
N LYS A 67 -46.49 19.05 -28.03
CA LYS A 67 -45.12 19.49 -28.35
C LYS A 67 -44.52 20.36 -27.26
N ARG A 68 -45.30 21.29 -26.71
CA ARG A 68 -44.86 22.14 -25.60
C ARG A 68 -44.57 21.32 -24.35
N MET A 69 -45.49 20.45 -23.94
CA MET A 69 -45.30 19.59 -22.76
C MET A 69 -44.10 18.64 -22.93
N TYR A 70 -43.91 18.07 -24.12
CA TYR A 70 -42.75 17.24 -24.40
C TYR A 70 -41.44 18.03 -24.32
N ALA A 71 -41.41 19.25 -24.86
CA ALA A 71 -40.23 20.11 -24.78
C ALA A 71 -39.88 20.48 -23.33
N GLU A 72 -40.88 20.85 -22.52
CA GLU A 72 -40.72 21.14 -21.10
C GLU A 72 -40.18 19.90 -20.35
N LEU A 73 -40.82 18.74 -20.52
CA LEU A 73 -40.38 17.48 -19.91
C LEU A 73 -38.98 17.04 -20.36
N ALA A 74 -38.64 17.27 -21.64
CA ALA A 74 -37.32 16.92 -22.18
C ALA A 74 -36.22 17.82 -21.58
N MET A 75 -36.50 19.11 -21.41
CA MET A 75 -35.58 20.04 -20.75
C MET A 75 -35.37 19.67 -19.27
N GLU A 76 -36.44 19.36 -18.53
CA GLU A 76 -36.36 18.91 -17.15
C GLU A 76 -35.56 17.59 -17.03
N ASN A 77 -35.86 16.61 -17.88
CA ASN A 77 -35.11 15.35 -17.91
C ASN A 77 -33.62 15.57 -18.23
N HIS A 78 -33.30 16.50 -19.11
CA HIS A 78 -31.92 16.85 -19.42
C HIS A 78 -31.22 17.47 -18.21
N ALA A 79 -31.86 18.44 -17.55
CA ALA A 79 -31.33 19.06 -16.33
C ALA A 79 -31.11 18.03 -15.20
N LEU A 80 -32.06 17.12 -14.99
CA LEU A 80 -31.93 16.05 -14.00
C LEU A 80 -30.76 15.11 -14.31
N LYS A 81 -30.58 14.72 -15.58
CA LYS A 81 -29.42 13.91 -16.01
C LYS A 81 -28.10 14.63 -15.79
N ASP A 82 -28.04 15.92 -16.08
CA ASP A 82 -26.84 16.74 -15.87
C ASP A 82 -26.46 16.86 -14.39
N VAL A 83 -27.45 17.02 -13.50
CA VAL A 83 -27.22 17.02 -12.04
C VAL A 83 -26.67 15.67 -11.57
N ILE A 84 -27.24 14.56 -12.04
CA ILE A 84 -26.78 13.21 -11.71
C ILE A 84 -25.35 12.96 -12.22
N ALA A 85 -25.02 13.47 -13.41
CA ALA A 85 -23.70 13.34 -14.00
C ALA A 85 -22.64 14.19 -13.26
N LYS A 86 -22.96 15.43 -12.88
CA LYS A 86 -22.05 16.33 -12.17
C LYS A 86 -21.81 15.94 -10.72
N LYS A 87 -22.77 15.28 -10.06
CA LYS A 87 -22.59 14.87 -8.67
C LYS A 87 -21.50 13.78 -8.59
N PRO A 88 -20.38 14.02 -7.88
CA PRO A 88 -19.30 13.04 -7.74
C PRO A 88 -19.74 11.95 -6.76
N VAL A 89 -20.58 11.04 -7.25
CA VAL A 89 -21.09 9.92 -6.48
C VAL A 89 -20.20 8.71 -6.77
N ASP A 90 -19.55 8.18 -5.73
CA ASP A 90 -18.68 7.01 -5.83
C ASP A 90 -19.45 5.82 -6.48
N PRO A 91 -18.79 4.99 -7.31
CA PRO A 91 -19.43 3.82 -7.93
C PRO A 91 -20.16 2.88 -6.95
N THR A 92 -19.74 2.82 -5.69
CA THR A 92 -20.43 2.07 -4.63
C THR A 92 -21.86 2.56 -4.38
N HIS A 93 -22.10 3.86 -4.49
CA HIS A 93 -23.42 4.47 -4.31
C HIS A 93 -24.26 4.44 -5.59
N LYS A 94 -23.62 4.39 -6.76
CA LYS A 94 -24.34 4.29 -8.06
C LYS A 94 -24.85 2.88 -8.36
N ARG A 95 -24.21 1.83 -7.81
CA ARG A 95 -24.61 0.42 -8.03
C ARG A 95 -26.00 0.06 -7.49
N PRO A 96 -26.38 0.44 -6.25
CA PRO A 96 -27.75 0.23 -5.76
C PRO A 96 -28.82 0.91 -6.63
N LEU A 97 -28.52 2.10 -7.17
CA LEU A 97 -29.43 2.80 -8.09
C LEU A 97 -29.64 2.02 -9.39
N LEU A 98 -28.59 1.39 -9.92
CA LEU A 98 -28.69 0.52 -11.10
C LEU A 98 -29.57 -0.70 -10.81
N ALA A 99 -29.37 -1.36 -9.67
CA ALA A 99 -30.20 -2.50 -9.26
C ALA A 99 -31.67 -2.08 -9.13
N TRP A 100 -31.94 -0.95 -8.46
CA TRP A 100 -33.28 -0.41 -8.29
C TRP A 100 -33.97 -0.08 -9.63
N LEU A 101 -33.25 0.53 -10.59
CA LEU A 101 -33.80 0.82 -11.92
C LEU A 101 -34.13 -0.46 -12.71
N VAL A 102 -33.33 -1.51 -12.57
CA VAL A 102 -33.56 -2.79 -13.24
C VAL A 102 -34.76 -3.51 -12.59
N GLU A 103 -34.80 -3.59 -11.26
CA GLU A 103 -35.82 -4.34 -10.51
C GLU A 103 -37.18 -3.63 -10.48
N ARG A 104 -37.19 -2.31 -10.20
CA ARG A 104 -38.43 -1.56 -9.99
C ARG A 104 -39.07 -1.07 -11.29
N HIS A 105 -38.25 -0.74 -12.29
CA HIS A 105 -38.72 -0.19 -13.57
C HIS A 105 -38.56 -1.15 -14.75
N GLY A 106 -38.03 -2.37 -14.53
CA GLY A 106 -37.86 -3.38 -15.59
C GLY A 106 -36.88 -2.97 -16.68
N TRP A 107 -35.96 -2.04 -16.39
CA TRP A 107 -35.02 -1.56 -17.39
C TRP A 107 -33.92 -2.58 -17.67
N SER A 108 -33.45 -2.63 -18.92
CA SER A 108 -32.22 -3.37 -19.21
C SER A 108 -31.02 -2.73 -18.52
N GLU A 109 -30.04 -3.54 -18.11
CA GLU A 109 -28.79 -3.08 -17.49
C GLU A 109 -28.10 -2.00 -18.35
N ARG A 110 -28.16 -2.14 -19.69
CA ARG A 110 -27.63 -1.15 -20.65
C ARG A 110 -28.31 0.21 -20.49
N ARG A 111 -29.64 0.24 -20.42
CA ARG A 111 -30.43 1.47 -20.26
C ARG A 111 -30.17 2.11 -18.90
N ALA A 112 -30.18 1.32 -17.83
CA ALA A 112 -29.87 1.80 -16.48
C ALA A 112 -28.46 2.42 -16.39
N CYS A 113 -27.44 1.73 -16.92
CA CYS A 113 -26.06 2.23 -16.96
C CYS A 113 -25.92 3.55 -17.72
N SER A 114 -26.64 3.69 -18.84
CA SER A 114 -26.63 4.92 -19.64
C SER A 114 -27.24 6.11 -18.91
N VAL A 115 -28.27 5.90 -18.08
CA VAL A 115 -28.95 6.98 -17.35
C VAL A 115 -28.16 7.41 -16.12
N VAL A 116 -27.54 6.46 -15.41
CA VAL A 116 -26.76 6.75 -14.18
C VAL A 116 -25.32 7.21 -14.51
N GLY A 117 -24.88 7.04 -15.76
CA GLY A 117 -23.55 7.44 -16.23
C GLY A 117 -22.43 6.54 -15.68
N VAL A 118 -22.66 5.22 -15.68
CA VAL A 118 -21.69 4.22 -15.19
C VAL A 118 -21.38 3.22 -16.30
N ALA A 119 -20.10 2.90 -16.48
CA ALA A 119 -19.69 1.83 -17.39
C ALA A 119 -20.18 0.47 -16.89
N ARG A 120 -20.66 -0.38 -17.80
CA ARG A 120 -21.14 -1.74 -17.47
C ARG A 120 -20.07 -2.60 -16.77
N SER A 121 -18.78 -2.42 -17.09
CA SER A 121 -17.67 -3.09 -16.40
C SER A 121 -17.63 -2.73 -14.91
N THR A 122 -17.85 -1.46 -14.57
CA THR A 122 -17.93 -0.99 -13.19
C THR A 122 -19.18 -1.49 -12.47
N ALA A 123 -20.32 -1.58 -13.18
CA ALA A 123 -21.55 -2.15 -12.63
C ALA A 123 -21.41 -3.64 -12.31
N ARG A 124 -20.75 -4.40 -13.19
CA ARG A 124 -20.51 -5.84 -13.06
C ARG A 124 -19.32 -6.22 -12.19
N TYR A 125 -18.48 -5.25 -11.84
CA TYR A 125 -17.30 -5.51 -11.02
C TYR A 125 -17.71 -6.03 -9.65
N ARG A 126 -17.38 -7.30 -9.40
CA ARG A 126 -17.38 -7.89 -8.07
C ARG A 126 -15.96 -7.88 -7.54
N ARG A 127 -15.80 -7.31 -6.35
CA ARG A 127 -14.52 -7.40 -5.63
C ARG A 127 -14.21 -8.88 -5.44
N ARG A 128 -13.05 -9.32 -5.93
CA ARG A 128 -12.55 -10.67 -5.61
C ARG A 128 -12.19 -10.70 -4.12
N PRO A 129 -12.49 -11.79 -3.40
CA PRO A 129 -12.04 -11.92 -2.02
C PRO A 129 -10.52 -11.71 -1.97
N ASP A 130 -10.07 -10.89 -1.02
CA ASP A 130 -8.66 -10.66 -0.81
C ASP A 130 -8.05 -12.00 -0.41
N ARG A 131 -7.12 -12.53 -1.21
CA ARG A 131 -6.35 -13.74 -0.86
C ARG A 131 -5.31 -13.45 0.22
N ASP A 132 -5.56 -12.48 1.08
CA ASP A 132 -4.57 -11.94 2.01
C ASP A 132 -4.36 -12.84 3.22
N GLU A 133 -5.20 -13.85 3.44
CA GLU A 133 -5.12 -14.79 4.56
C GLU A 133 -3.71 -15.39 4.74
N GLU A 134 -3.09 -15.88 3.67
CA GLU A 134 -1.72 -16.42 3.72
C GLU A 134 -0.68 -15.35 4.12
N VAL A 135 -0.86 -14.12 3.62
CA VAL A 135 0.03 -12.99 3.92
C VAL A 135 -0.13 -12.56 5.37
N ILE A 136 -1.38 -12.52 5.85
CA ILE A 136 -1.72 -12.20 7.24
C ILE A 136 -1.13 -13.25 8.17
N ALA A 137 -1.35 -14.54 7.90
CA ALA A 137 -0.84 -15.64 8.71
C ALA A 137 0.70 -15.58 8.84
N LEU A 138 1.41 -15.44 7.72
CA LEU A 138 2.87 -15.36 7.73
C LEU A 138 3.38 -14.08 8.40
N LEU A 139 2.73 -12.94 8.18
CA LEU A 139 3.12 -11.69 8.85
C LEU A 139 2.86 -11.74 10.35
N SER A 140 1.78 -12.39 10.80
CA SER A 140 1.51 -12.59 12.23
C SER A 140 2.59 -13.47 12.85
N GLU A 141 2.90 -14.62 12.25
CA GLU A 141 3.98 -15.51 12.70
C GLU A 141 5.32 -14.76 12.83
N LEU A 142 5.69 -13.99 11.79
CA LEU A 142 6.93 -13.24 11.77
C LEU A 142 6.94 -12.07 12.74
N ALA A 143 5.80 -11.42 12.97
CA ALA A 143 5.69 -10.31 13.93
C ALA A 143 5.73 -10.80 15.38
N GLU A 144 5.18 -11.98 15.66
CA GLU A 144 5.29 -12.63 16.97
C GLU A 144 6.71 -13.09 17.23
N ARG A 145 7.38 -13.68 16.23
CA ARG A 145 8.76 -14.17 16.40
C ARG A 145 9.81 -13.06 16.37
N PHE A 146 9.59 -11.99 15.61
CA PHE A 146 10.54 -10.88 15.43
C PHE A 146 9.90 -9.50 15.65
N PRO A 147 9.39 -9.21 16.86
CA PRO A 147 8.61 -8.01 17.15
C PRO A 147 9.41 -6.71 17.01
N GLU A 148 10.73 -6.75 17.18
CA GLU A 148 11.64 -5.61 17.04
C GLU A 148 11.94 -5.25 15.58
N ARG A 149 11.55 -6.12 14.63
CA ARG A 149 11.90 -5.97 13.22
C ARG A 149 10.79 -5.27 12.44
N GLY A 150 11.20 -4.22 11.72
CA GLY A 150 10.32 -3.53 10.79
C GLY A 150 10.10 -4.29 9.48
N PHE A 151 9.10 -3.84 8.72
CA PHE A 151 8.71 -4.42 7.43
C PHE A 151 9.86 -4.80 6.49
N GLY A 152 10.89 -3.96 6.34
CA GLY A 152 12.00 -4.24 5.43
C GLY A 152 12.70 -5.57 5.74
N LYS A 153 12.90 -5.88 7.03
CA LYS A 153 13.51 -7.14 7.45
C LYS A 153 12.54 -8.31 7.29
N LEU A 154 11.29 -8.14 7.70
CA LEU A 154 10.27 -9.18 7.55
C LEU A 154 10.07 -9.53 6.07
N PHE A 155 10.06 -8.55 5.17
CA PHE A 155 9.91 -8.78 3.74
C PHE A 155 11.12 -9.53 3.14
N GLN A 156 12.34 -9.25 3.59
CA GLN A 156 13.52 -10.03 3.20
C GLN A 156 13.38 -11.50 3.66
N ILE A 157 12.91 -11.75 4.88
CA ILE A 157 12.65 -13.10 5.39
C ILE A 157 11.56 -13.81 4.55
N ILE A 158 10.45 -13.14 4.25
CA ILE A 158 9.37 -13.65 3.39
C ILE A 158 9.92 -14.08 2.03
N ARG A 159 10.80 -13.27 1.43
CA ARG A 159 11.44 -13.59 0.14
C ARG A 159 12.36 -14.80 0.24
N ARG A 160 13.13 -14.90 1.32
CA ARG A 160 14.04 -16.03 1.57
C ARG A 160 13.29 -17.33 1.85
N ARG A 161 12.09 -17.26 2.41
CA ARG A 161 11.15 -18.40 2.53
C ARG A 161 10.47 -18.79 1.19
N GLY A 162 10.83 -18.16 0.08
CA GLY A 162 10.37 -18.52 -1.27
C GLY A 162 9.08 -17.82 -1.72
N HIS A 163 8.48 -16.95 -0.91
CA HIS A 163 7.25 -16.27 -1.30
C HIS A 163 7.53 -15.13 -2.29
N VAL A 164 7.04 -15.27 -3.52
CA VAL A 164 7.23 -14.26 -4.59
C VAL A 164 6.23 -13.09 -4.57
N TRP A 165 5.50 -12.91 -3.47
CA TRP A 165 4.40 -11.94 -3.35
C TRP A 165 4.83 -10.49 -3.60
N ASN A 166 4.02 -9.75 -4.36
CA ASN A 166 4.29 -8.35 -4.69
C ASN A 166 4.49 -7.49 -3.42
N HIS A 167 5.58 -6.71 -3.38
CA HIS A 167 5.91 -5.83 -2.27
C HIS A 167 4.77 -4.91 -1.85
N LYS A 168 4.05 -4.30 -2.81
CA LYS A 168 2.92 -3.39 -2.52
C LYS A 168 1.77 -4.11 -1.82
N ARG A 169 1.53 -5.37 -2.15
CA ARG A 169 0.51 -6.20 -1.51
C ARG A 169 0.88 -6.50 -0.06
N VAL A 170 2.09 -7.00 0.18
CA VAL A 170 2.56 -7.31 1.55
C VAL A 170 2.61 -6.03 2.40
N TRP A 171 3.10 -4.92 1.85
CA TRP A 171 3.12 -3.63 2.54
C TRP A 171 1.72 -3.14 2.93
N ARG A 172 0.74 -3.23 2.00
CA ARG A 172 -0.65 -2.89 2.30
C ARG A 172 -1.19 -3.72 3.46
N VAL A 173 -1.02 -5.04 3.42
CA VAL A 173 -1.48 -5.95 4.48
C VAL A 173 -0.80 -5.63 5.81
N TYR A 174 0.52 -5.43 5.82
CA TYR A 174 1.29 -5.04 7.00
C TYR A 174 0.76 -3.75 7.65
N CYS A 175 0.42 -2.73 6.84
CA CYS A 175 -0.20 -1.51 7.34
C CYS A 175 -1.64 -1.72 7.84
N LEU A 176 -2.44 -2.56 7.17
CA LEU A 176 -3.79 -2.91 7.62
C LEU A 176 -3.77 -3.65 8.96
N MET A 177 -2.76 -4.49 9.19
CA MET A 177 -2.49 -5.17 10.47
C MET A 177 -1.94 -4.22 11.55
N LYS A 178 -1.73 -2.93 11.23
CA LYS A 178 -1.20 -1.90 12.13
C LYS A 178 0.19 -2.23 12.73
N LEU A 179 0.97 -3.05 12.03
CA LEU A 179 2.34 -3.42 12.44
C LEU A 179 3.36 -2.29 12.17
N ASN A 180 2.94 -1.23 11.48
CA ASN A 180 3.79 -0.12 11.10
C ASN A 180 4.24 0.71 12.32
N GLN A 181 5.45 0.40 12.80
CA GLN A 181 6.10 1.16 13.87
C GLN A 181 6.38 2.62 13.42
N ARG A 182 5.86 3.59 14.18
CA ARG A 182 6.11 5.01 13.91
C ARG A 182 7.51 5.39 14.37
N ARG A 183 8.39 5.75 13.43
CA ARG A 183 9.68 6.37 13.76
C ARG A 183 9.45 7.82 14.16
N ARG A 184 9.91 8.21 15.35
CA ARG A 184 10.02 9.63 15.72
C ARG A 184 11.05 10.28 14.80
N SER A 185 10.64 11.29 14.03
CA SER A 185 11.56 12.07 13.20
C SER A 185 12.54 12.83 14.09
N ARG A 186 13.84 12.53 13.98
CA ARG A 186 14.89 13.35 14.58
C ARG A 186 15.29 14.47 13.61
N ARG A 187 15.75 15.61 14.14
CA ARG A 187 16.29 16.73 13.36
C ARG A 187 17.34 16.19 12.38
N ARG A 188 17.23 16.52 11.09
CA ARG A 188 18.26 16.17 10.09
C ARG A 188 19.53 16.96 10.42
N VAL A 189 20.57 16.23 10.81
CA VAL A 189 21.94 16.75 10.97
C VAL A 189 22.63 16.64 9.61
N PRO A 190 23.54 17.56 9.22
CA PRO A 190 24.30 17.44 7.98
C PRO A 190 24.92 16.06 7.80
N THR A 191 24.94 15.57 6.55
CA THR A 191 25.54 14.29 6.19
C THR A 191 27.03 14.33 6.53
N ARG A 192 27.42 13.64 7.61
CA ARG A 192 28.82 13.36 7.90
C ARG A 192 29.27 12.26 6.92
N TYR A 193 30.49 12.35 6.40
CA TYR A 193 31.14 11.27 5.65
C TYR A 193 32.04 10.49 6.61
N PRO A 194 31.50 9.57 7.44
CA PRO A 194 32.33 8.79 8.33
C PRO A 194 33.30 7.94 7.51
N LYS A 195 34.56 7.90 7.92
CA LYS A 195 35.51 6.92 7.38
C LYS A 195 35.01 5.52 7.74
N PRO A 196 34.91 4.57 6.79
CA PRO A 196 34.59 3.19 7.09
C PRO A 196 35.57 2.62 8.11
N LEU A 197 35.07 1.85 9.06
CA LEU A 197 35.93 1.14 10.01
C LEU A 197 36.74 0.10 9.25
N ALA A 198 38.04 0.03 9.55
CA ALA A 198 38.90 -1.01 9.02
C ALA A 198 38.39 -2.37 9.51
N CYS A 199 38.11 -3.24 8.54
CA CYS A 199 37.69 -4.61 8.74
C CYS A 199 38.67 -5.49 7.97
N GLY A 200 39.00 -6.67 8.50
CA GLY A 200 39.74 -7.66 7.75
C GLY A 200 38.95 -8.18 6.54
N ASP A 201 39.62 -8.94 5.69
CA ASP A 201 39.09 -9.52 4.44
C ASP A 201 38.58 -10.96 4.60
N ARG A 202 38.66 -11.51 5.81
CA ARG A 202 38.32 -12.89 6.12
C ARG A 202 37.68 -13.01 7.51
N PRO A 203 36.91 -14.09 7.77
CA PRO A 203 36.46 -14.41 9.11
C PRO A 203 37.65 -14.55 10.07
N ASN A 204 37.44 -14.22 11.33
CA ASN A 204 38.45 -14.28 12.39
C ASN A 204 39.61 -13.28 12.26
N ALA A 205 39.58 -12.36 11.30
CA ALA A 205 40.60 -11.31 11.19
C ALA A 205 40.55 -10.32 12.36
N GLY A 206 39.35 -10.05 12.89
CA GLY A 206 39.17 -9.15 14.01
C GLY A 206 37.86 -9.43 14.73
N TRP A 207 37.92 -9.47 16.06
CA TRP A 207 36.74 -9.51 16.90
C TRP A 207 36.54 -8.16 17.58
N SER A 208 35.28 -7.72 17.67
CA SER A 208 34.91 -6.60 18.53
C SER A 208 34.19 -7.12 19.76
N ILE A 209 34.54 -6.59 20.92
CA ILE A 209 33.88 -6.87 22.20
C ILE A 209 33.38 -5.61 22.87
N ASP A 210 32.28 -5.73 23.60
CA ASP A 210 31.69 -4.65 24.40
C ASP A 210 30.83 -5.23 25.52
N PHE A 211 30.63 -4.44 26.57
CA PHE A 211 29.81 -4.79 27.71
C PHE A 211 28.48 -4.03 27.70
N MET A 212 27.39 -4.72 28.01
CA MET A 212 26.11 -4.08 28.32
C MET A 212 25.73 -4.35 29.76
N SER A 213 24.80 -3.55 30.27
CA SER A 213 24.19 -3.76 31.60
C SER A 213 22.68 -3.63 31.51
N ASP A 214 22.01 -4.38 32.36
CA ASP A 214 20.58 -4.33 32.61
C ASP A 214 20.26 -4.79 34.05
N ALA A 215 18.97 -4.86 34.41
CA ALA A 215 18.53 -5.26 35.74
C ALA A 215 17.46 -6.36 35.68
N LEU A 216 17.51 -7.26 36.66
CA LEU A 216 16.43 -8.17 36.95
C LEU A 216 15.27 -7.41 37.62
N TRP A 217 14.10 -8.06 37.65
CA TRP A 217 12.88 -7.56 38.28
C TRP A 217 13.11 -7.09 39.74
N ASP A 218 14.00 -7.77 40.48
CA ASP A 218 14.30 -7.47 41.87
C ASP A 218 15.36 -6.35 42.06
N GLY A 219 15.77 -5.70 40.96
CA GLY A 219 16.74 -4.62 40.96
C GLY A 219 18.21 -5.05 40.93
N ARG A 220 18.52 -6.36 41.03
CA ARG A 220 19.90 -6.83 40.86
C ARG A 220 20.36 -6.58 39.43
N ARG A 221 21.49 -5.90 39.30
CA ARG A 221 22.10 -5.60 38.00
C ARG A 221 22.86 -6.82 37.49
N PHE A 222 22.77 -7.05 36.19
CA PHE A 222 23.59 -8.01 35.47
C PHE A 222 24.28 -7.36 34.28
N ARG A 223 25.30 -8.03 33.76
CA ARG A 223 26.07 -7.58 32.61
C ARG A 223 26.07 -8.64 31.51
N THR A 224 26.26 -8.19 30.28
CA THR A 224 26.49 -9.06 29.14
C THR A 224 27.82 -8.71 28.49
N LEU A 225 28.65 -9.71 28.21
CA LEU A 225 29.81 -9.58 27.33
C LEU A 225 29.37 -10.03 25.94
N ASN A 226 29.39 -9.10 24.99
CA ASN A 226 29.03 -9.36 23.61
C ASN A 226 30.31 -9.50 22.79
N VAL A 227 30.39 -10.52 21.95
CA VAL A 227 31.53 -10.77 21.06
C VAL A 227 31.02 -10.96 19.65
N ILE A 228 31.53 -10.18 18.70
CA ILE A 228 31.18 -10.31 17.28
C ILE A 228 32.43 -10.45 16.41
N ASP A 229 32.28 -11.14 15.28
CA ASP A 229 33.24 -11.11 14.19
C ASP A 229 33.01 -9.86 13.32
N ASP A 230 34.07 -9.08 13.10
CA ASP A 230 33.98 -7.82 12.36
C ASP A 230 33.70 -8.04 10.86
N PHE A 231 34.07 -9.18 10.30
CA PHE A 231 33.92 -9.45 8.88
C PHE A 231 32.53 -10.01 8.58
N SER A 232 32.17 -11.14 9.20
CA SER A 232 30.93 -11.85 8.93
C SER A 232 29.71 -11.25 9.63
N ARG A 233 29.91 -10.34 10.61
CA ARG A 233 28.86 -9.86 11.53
C ARG A 233 28.24 -10.97 12.36
N GLU A 234 28.89 -12.11 12.45
CA GLU A 234 28.44 -13.20 13.28
C GLU A 234 28.63 -12.82 14.74
N ALA A 235 27.58 -12.98 15.52
CA ALA A 235 27.66 -12.84 16.95
C ALA A 235 28.16 -14.18 17.52
N LEU A 236 29.40 -14.16 18.04
CA LEU A 236 30.12 -15.35 18.46
C LEU A 236 29.69 -15.82 19.85
N ALA A 237 29.42 -14.89 20.75
CA ALA A 237 28.83 -15.18 22.05
C ALA A 237 28.18 -13.94 22.67
N ILE A 238 27.22 -14.18 23.55
CA ILE A 238 26.73 -13.24 24.55
C ILE A 238 26.82 -13.95 25.91
N ASP A 239 27.80 -13.58 26.74
CA ASP A 239 27.96 -14.18 28.07
C ASP A 239 27.27 -13.30 29.12
N VAL A 240 26.29 -13.87 29.83
CA VAL A 240 25.41 -13.16 30.76
C VAL A 240 25.72 -13.60 32.19
N ASP A 241 26.05 -12.65 33.05
CA ASP A 241 26.31 -12.91 34.47
C ASP A 241 26.10 -11.65 35.35
N LEU A 242 26.04 -11.81 36.67
CA LEU A 242 25.97 -10.67 37.61
C LEU A 242 27.25 -9.84 37.59
N ASN A 243 28.39 -10.51 37.43
CA ASN A 243 29.69 -9.88 37.31
C ASN A 243 30.53 -10.61 36.24
N LEU A 244 31.33 -9.85 35.50
CA LEU A 244 32.17 -10.34 34.41
C LEU A 244 33.63 -9.98 34.69
N PRO A 245 34.29 -10.66 35.65
CA PRO A 245 35.72 -10.45 35.91
C PRO A 245 36.56 -10.91 34.72
N ALA A 246 37.82 -10.46 34.66
CA ALA A 246 38.72 -10.77 33.54
C ALA A 246 38.84 -12.29 33.25
N ALA A 247 38.92 -13.12 34.28
CA ALA A 247 38.97 -14.58 34.14
C ALA A 247 37.71 -15.17 33.47
N ARG A 248 36.53 -14.56 33.67
CA ARG A 248 35.28 -14.96 32.99
C ARG A 248 35.32 -14.56 31.53
N VAL A 249 35.76 -13.33 31.24
CA VAL A 249 35.91 -12.80 29.87
C VAL A 249 36.87 -13.68 29.06
N ILE A 250 38.07 -13.95 29.60
CA ILE A 250 39.08 -14.81 28.97
C ILE A 250 38.53 -16.21 28.73
N ARG A 251 37.82 -16.81 29.69
CA ARG A 251 37.20 -18.13 29.51
C ARG A 251 36.20 -18.14 28.34
N THR A 252 35.40 -17.08 28.20
CA THR A 252 34.46 -16.96 27.08
C THR A 252 35.21 -16.83 25.75
N LEU A 253 36.27 -16.03 25.68
CA LEU A 253 37.10 -15.90 24.47
C LEU A 253 37.83 -17.20 24.11
N GLU A 254 38.40 -17.91 25.09
CA GLU A 254 39.02 -19.23 24.91
C GLU A 254 38.00 -20.25 24.39
N ARG A 255 36.77 -20.25 24.94
CA ARG A 255 35.70 -21.13 24.44
C ARG A 255 35.35 -20.85 22.99
N ILE A 256 35.33 -19.58 22.57
CA ILE A 256 35.10 -19.21 21.17
C ILE A 256 36.29 -19.67 20.30
N ALA A 257 37.50 -19.39 20.75
CA ALA A 257 38.73 -19.74 20.04
C ALA A 257 38.92 -21.26 19.89
N ALA A 258 38.38 -22.07 20.79
CA ALA A 258 38.47 -23.54 20.71
C ALA A 258 37.85 -24.13 19.44
N TRP A 259 36.81 -23.51 18.88
CA TRP A 259 36.14 -23.99 17.65
C TRP A 259 36.32 -23.07 16.44
N ARG A 260 36.78 -21.82 16.63
CA ARG A 260 37.07 -20.87 15.53
C ARG A 260 38.56 -20.61 15.28
N GLY A 261 39.42 -20.89 16.25
CA GLY A 261 40.77 -20.32 16.34
C GLY A 261 40.79 -18.91 16.93
N TYR A 262 41.96 -18.44 17.34
CA TYR A 262 42.15 -17.08 17.88
C TYR A 262 42.09 -16.02 16.78
N PRO A 263 41.53 -14.83 17.05
CA PRO A 263 41.52 -13.75 16.09
C PRO A 263 42.92 -13.10 15.97
N ASN A 264 43.20 -12.47 14.84
CA ASN A 264 44.45 -11.68 14.73
C ASN A 264 44.42 -10.43 15.60
N LYS A 265 43.21 -9.88 15.81
CA LYS A 265 43.00 -8.59 16.48
C LYS A 265 41.73 -8.63 17.34
N LEU A 266 41.79 -8.03 18.52
CA LEU A 266 40.65 -7.86 19.42
C LEU A 266 40.44 -6.36 19.69
N ARG A 267 39.31 -5.83 19.24
CA ARG A 267 38.89 -4.45 19.47
C ARG A 267 38.01 -4.36 20.70
N LEU A 268 38.33 -3.42 21.57
CA LEU A 268 37.64 -3.18 22.82
C LEU A 268 37.59 -1.71 23.17
N ASP A 269 36.61 -1.33 23.99
CA ASP A 269 36.58 -0.02 24.60
C ASP A 269 37.56 0.08 25.79
N ASN A 270 37.74 1.30 26.30
CA ASN A 270 38.53 1.53 27.52
C ASN A 270 37.70 1.18 28.76
N GLY A 271 37.23 -0.08 28.83
CA GLY A 271 36.47 -0.62 29.95
C GLY A 271 37.28 -0.67 31.26
N PRO A 272 36.75 -1.31 32.30
CA PRO A 272 37.37 -1.30 33.63
C PRO A 272 38.85 -1.75 33.58
N GLU A 273 39.74 -0.92 34.12
CA GLU A 273 41.21 -1.08 34.02
C GLU A 273 41.69 -2.49 34.41
N PHE A 274 41.06 -3.10 35.41
CA PHE A 274 41.39 -4.46 35.88
C PHE A 274 41.10 -5.57 34.86
N VAL A 275 40.11 -5.39 33.99
CA VAL A 275 39.84 -6.33 32.90
C VAL A 275 40.88 -6.18 31.80
N ALA A 276 41.36 -4.96 31.56
CA ALA A 276 42.31 -4.66 30.50
C ALA A 276 43.68 -5.32 30.73
N LEU A 277 44.21 -5.36 31.96
CA LEU A 277 45.54 -5.93 32.23
C LEU A 277 45.60 -7.45 31.98
N ALA A 278 44.73 -8.22 32.64
CA ALA A 278 44.71 -9.67 32.47
C ALA A 278 44.36 -10.08 31.03
N LEU A 279 43.54 -9.28 30.34
CA LEU A 279 43.25 -9.49 28.93
C LEU A 279 44.47 -9.18 28.04
N ALA A 280 45.28 -8.17 28.37
CA ALA A 280 46.54 -7.87 27.67
C ALA A 280 47.55 -9.00 27.80
N GLU A 281 47.75 -9.54 29.00
CA GLU A 281 48.63 -10.70 29.23
C GLU A 281 48.13 -11.96 28.49
N TRP A 282 46.81 -12.16 28.45
CA TRP A 282 46.23 -13.25 27.68
C TRP A 282 46.43 -13.05 26.17
N ALA A 283 46.18 -11.86 25.66
CA ALA A 283 46.31 -11.53 24.24
C ALA A 283 47.77 -11.67 23.78
N GLU A 284 48.73 -11.17 24.56
CA GLU A 284 50.17 -11.30 24.27
C GLU A 284 50.58 -12.77 24.18
N ARG A 285 50.20 -13.62 25.16
CA ARG A 285 50.50 -15.06 25.14
C ARG A 285 49.92 -15.80 23.94
N LYS A 286 48.82 -15.31 23.38
CA LYS A 286 48.13 -15.92 22.24
C LYS A 286 48.47 -15.28 20.91
N GLY A 287 49.30 -14.23 20.90
CA GLY A 287 49.67 -13.49 19.69
C GLY A 287 48.53 -12.66 19.10
N ILE A 288 47.60 -12.19 19.93
CA ILE A 288 46.44 -11.39 19.53
C ILE A 288 46.76 -9.91 19.72
N ALA A 289 46.59 -9.09 18.68
CA ALA A 289 46.75 -7.64 18.79
C ALA A 289 45.54 -6.99 19.48
N LEU A 290 45.76 -6.24 20.56
CA LEU A 290 44.70 -5.45 21.20
C LEU A 290 44.55 -4.07 20.53
N ASP A 291 43.31 -3.67 20.28
CA ASP A 291 42.94 -2.41 19.62
C ASP A 291 42.00 -1.62 20.52
N PHE A 292 42.58 -0.77 21.35
CA PHE A 292 41.82 0.13 22.20
C PHE A 292 41.30 1.30 21.37
N ILE A 293 40.00 1.56 21.46
CA ILE A 293 39.41 2.76 20.85
C ILE A 293 39.86 4.02 21.58
N GLU A 294 39.85 5.15 20.88
CA GLU A 294 40.12 6.44 21.49
C GLU A 294 39.03 6.80 22.52
N PRO A 295 39.40 7.32 23.71
CA PRO A 295 38.43 7.82 24.68
C PRO A 295 37.45 8.82 24.06
N GLY A 296 36.15 8.61 24.31
CA GLY A 296 35.09 9.47 23.77
C GLY A 296 34.78 9.26 22.28
N ARG A 297 35.30 8.20 21.64
CA ARG A 297 35.00 7.86 20.23
C ARG A 297 34.31 6.49 20.06
N PRO A 298 33.08 6.31 20.60
CA PRO A 298 32.28 5.09 20.44
C PRO A 298 32.16 4.58 19.00
N MET A 299 32.11 5.52 18.06
CA MET A 299 32.00 5.28 16.62
C MET A 299 33.10 4.36 16.06
N GLN A 300 34.28 4.29 16.70
CA GLN A 300 35.37 3.40 16.32
C GLN A 300 35.06 1.91 16.58
N ASN A 301 34.06 1.62 17.42
CA ASN A 301 33.53 0.28 17.66
C ASN A 301 32.13 0.08 17.04
N GLY A 302 31.81 0.82 15.98
CA GLY A 302 30.44 0.93 15.44
C GLY A 302 29.78 -0.39 15.02
N PHE A 303 30.56 -1.44 14.78
CA PHE A 303 30.02 -2.78 14.49
C PHE A 303 29.33 -3.39 15.70
N ILE A 304 30.00 -3.41 16.85
CA ILE A 304 29.39 -3.94 18.06
C ILE A 304 28.36 -2.99 18.64
N GLU A 305 28.50 -1.67 18.46
CA GLU A 305 27.44 -0.73 18.86
C GLU A 305 26.10 -1.03 18.15
N ARG A 306 26.17 -1.31 16.85
CA ARG A 306 25.00 -1.68 16.05
C ARG A 306 24.42 -3.03 16.50
N PHE A 307 25.29 -3.98 16.82
CA PHE A 307 24.90 -5.27 17.39
C PHE A 307 24.20 -5.09 18.73
N ASN A 308 24.82 -4.37 19.67
CA ASN A 308 24.32 -4.06 21.00
C ASN A 308 22.96 -3.35 20.95
N GLY A 309 22.80 -2.39 20.04
CA GLY A 309 21.50 -1.76 19.81
C GLY A 309 20.44 -2.74 19.33
N SER A 310 20.81 -3.75 18.53
CA SER A 310 19.88 -4.79 18.05
C SER A 310 19.53 -5.78 19.16
N TYR A 311 20.51 -6.25 19.91
CA TYR A 311 20.32 -7.14 21.06
C TYR A 311 19.47 -6.47 22.15
N ARG A 312 19.74 -5.20 22.48
CA ARG A 312 18.94 -4.45 23.45
C ARG A 312 17.47 -4.38 23.05
N ARG A 313 17.17 -4.00 21.80
CA ARG A 313 15.78 -3.95 21.32
C ARG A 313 15.12 -5.31 21.15
N GLY A 314 15.89 -6.36 20.88
CA GLY A 314 15.37 -7.69 20.59
C GLY A 314 15.17 -8.55 21.84
N VAL A 315 15.93 -8.30 22.90
CA VAL A 315 15.95 -9.13 24.11
C VAL A 315 15.71 -8.29 25.36
N LEU A 316 16.62 -7.36 25.64
CA LEU A 316 16.66 -6.63 26.92
C LEU A 316 15.42 -5.73 27.15
N ASP A 317 15.07 -4.90 26.17
CA ASP A 317 13.94 -3.97 26.27
C ASP A 317 12.58 -4.70 26.12
N MET A 318 12.57 -5.93 25.63
CA MET A 318 11.35 -6.70 25.32
C MET A 318 10.83 -7.52 26.49
N HIS A 319 11.69 -7.83 27.46
CA HIS A 319 11.38 -8.78 28.52
C HIS A 319 11.65 -8.17 29.90
N ILE A 320 10.88 -8.60 30.89
CA ILE A 320 11.16 -8.35 32.30
C ILE A 320 11.66 -9.67 32.89
N PHE A 321 12.95 -9.74 33.19
CA PHE A 321 13.59 -10.96 33.64
C PHE A 321 13.54 -11.11 35.16
N ARG A 322 13.12 -12.29 35.65
CA ARG A 322 13.18 -12.65 37.07
C ARG A 322 14.48 -13.35 37.43
N THR A 323 15.05 -14.09 36.50
CA THR A 323 16.26 -14.88 36.72
C THR A 323 17.27 -14.72 35.58
N LEU A 324 18.55 -14.97 35.87
CA LEU A 324 19.59 -14.99 34.83
C LEU A 324 19.40 -16.13 33.83
N SER A 325 18.75 -17.23 34.23
CA SER A 325 18.46 -18.35 33.32
C SER A 325 17.51 -17.93 32.21
N GLU A 326 16.46 -17.17 32.53
CA GLU A 326 15.55 -16.59 31.53
C GLU A 326 16.28 -15.68 30.54
N VAL A 327 17.20 -14.84 31.05
CA VAL A 327 18.01 -13.98 30.18
C VAL A 327 18.84 -14.84 29.21
N ARG A 328 19.51 -15.88 29.71
CA ARG A 328 20.37 -16.77 28.90
C ARG A 328 19.58 -17.50 27.83
N GLU A 329 18.42 -18.05 28.17
CA GLU A 329 17.55 -18.77 27.23
C GLU A 329 17.06 -17.86 26.10
N GLN A 330 16.52 -16.68 26.45
CA GLN A 330 16.07 -15.70 25.44
C GLN A 330 17.23 -15.21 24.57
N THR A 331 18.41 -15.02 25.18
CA THR A 331 19.62 -14.62 24.47
C THR A 331 20.09 -15.68 23.48
N GLU A 332 20.09 -16.95 23.87
CA GLU A 332 20.52 -18.07 23.01
C GLU A 332 19.59 -18.22 21.80
N GLN A 333 18.27 -18.18 22.03
CA GLN A 333 17.28 -18.22 20.94
C GLN A 333 17.45 -17.03 19.99
N TRP A 334 17.61 -15.82 20.54
CA TRP A 334 17.82 -14.62 19.73
C TRP A 334 19.14 -14.66 18.95
N LEU A 335 20.20 -15.20 19.55
CA LEU A 335 21.52 -15.33 18.93
C LEU A 335 21.49 -16.31 17.74
N ALA A 336 20.79 -17.44 17.90
CA ALA A 336 20.56 -18.41 16.83
C ALA A 336 19.80 -17.76 15.66
N ASP A 337 18.72 -17.04 15.96
CA ASP A 337 17.91 -16.34 14.95
C ASP A 337 18.74 -15.24 14.25
N TYR A 338 19.49 -14.43 14.99
CA TYR A 338 20.37 -13.38 14.48
C TYR A 338 21.38 -13.93 13.46
N ASN A 339 22.05 -15.03 13.80
CA ASN A 339 23.11 -15.61 12.98
C ASN A 339 22.58 -16.40 11.77
N GLN A 340 21.44 -17.09 11.91
CA GLN A 340 20.98 -18.07 10.92
C GLN A 340 19.76 -17.61 10.11
N GLN A 341 18.90 -16.76 10.67
CA GLN A 341 17.62 -16.39 10.05
C GLN A 341 17.57 -14.94 9.60
N ILE A 342 18.24 -14.02 10.29
CA ILE A 342 18.12 -12.58 10.03
C ILE A 342 19.10 -12.13 8.94
N PRO A 343 18.60 -11.65 7.78
CA PRO A 343 19.46 -11.14 6.71
C PRO A 343 19.98 -9.73 7.04
N HIS A 344 21.25 -9.46 6.72
CA HIS A 344 21.90 -8.18 7.01
C HIS A 344 22.13 -7.37 5.72
N ASP A 345 21.75 -6.08 5.74
CA ASP A 345 21.89 -5.22 4.54
C ASP A 345 23.37 -4.95 4.22
N SER A 346 24.23 -4.90 5.24
CA SER A 346 25.69 -4.78 5.07
C SER A 346 26.34 -6.02 4.45
N LEU A 347 25.64 -7.15 4.43
CA LEU A 347 26.08 -8.42 3.86
C LEU A 347 25.31 -8.77 2.59
N GLY A 348 24.70 -7.78 1.92
CA GLY A 348 23.93 -8.00 0.69
C GLY A 348 22.64 -8.79 0.89
N GLY A 349 22.12 -8.89 2.12
CA GLY A 349 20.91 -9.67 2.43
C GLY A 349 21.17 -11.13 2.80
N LEU A 350 22.44 -11.51 3.00
CA LEU A 350 22.83 -12.79 3.59
C LEU A 350 22.75 -12.74 5.11
N THR A 351 22.58 -13.91 5.73
CA THR A 351 22.74 -14.05 7.18
C THR A 351 24.23 -14.11 7.54
N PRO A 352 24.61 -13.79 8.78
CA PRO A 352 26.02 -13.88 9.20
C PRO A 352 26.67 -15.24 8.92
N VAL A 353 25.93 -16.33 9.16
CA VAL A 353 26.41 -17.70 8.91
C VAL A 353 26.60 -17.95 7.41
N GLU A 354 25.62 -17.59 6.57
CA GLU A 354 25.76 -17.76 5.11
C GLU A 354 26.92 -16.95 4.55
N PHE A 355 27.08 -15.71 5.01
CA PHE A 355 28.16 -14.85 4.56
C PHE A 355 29.52 -15.42 4.97
N ARG A 356 29.65 -15.92 6.20
CA ARG A 356 30.85 -16.61 6.66
C ARG A 356 31.16 -17.83 5.78
N ASP A 357 30.17 -18.69 5.53
CA ASP A 357 30.37 -19.94 4.80
C ASP A 357 30.75 -19.70 3.34
N GLN A 358 30.28 -18.63 2.71
CA GLN A 358 30.71 -18.21 1.38
C GLN A 358 32.17 -17.74 1.31
N HIS A 359 32.74 -17.30 2.43
CA HIS A 359 34.09 -16.73 2.52
C HIS A 359 35.05 -17.58 3.37
N GLN A 360 34.62 -18.77 3.79
CA GLN A 360 35.56 -19.76 4.29
C GLN A 360 36.38 -20.29 3.11
N PRO A 361 37.71 -20.41 3.25
CA PRO A 361 38.51 -21.08 2.24
C PRO A 361 37.93 -22.49 2.07
N GLN A 362 37.58 -22.86 0.83
CA GLN A 362 37.11 -24.21 0.54
C GLN A 362 38.13 -25.18 1.12
N THR A 363 37.75 -25.94 2.14
CA THR A 363 38.43 -27.20 2.41
C THR A 363 38.28 -28.00 1.13
N SER A 364 39.38 -28.07 0.38
CA SER A 364 39.53 -28.89 -0.81
C SER A 364 38.76 -30.18 -0.60
N SER A 365 37.71 -30.39 -1.41
CA SER A 365 37.05 -31.67 -1.51
C SER A 365 38.06 -32.62 -2.16
N PHE A 366 39.03 -33.08 -1.37
CA PHE A 366 39.73 -34.32 -1.67
C PHE A 366 38.70 -35.42 -1.42
N SER A 367 37.85 -35.64 -2.42
CA SER A 367 37.11 -36.87 -2.61
C SER A 367 38.12 -38.00 -2.57
N TRP A 368 38.15 -38.74 -1.46
CA TRP A 368 38.77 -40.05 -1.43
C TRP A 368 37.88 -40.97 -2.27
N HIS A 369 38.54 -41.65 -3.20
CA HIS A 369 38.01 -42.47 -4.29
C HIS A 369 36.88 -43.44 -3.92
#